data_AF-A0A9D1NPS3-F1
#
_entry.id   AF-A0A9D1NPS3-F1
#
_cell.length_a   1.000
_cell.length_b   1.000
_cell.length_c   1.000
_cell.angle_alpha   90.00
_cell.angle_beta   90.00
_cell.angle_gamma   90.00
#
_symmetry.space_group_name_H-M   'P 1'
#
loop_
_entity.id
_entity.type
_entity.pdbx_description
1 polymer ?
#
loop_
_entity_poly.entity_id
_entity_poly.type
_entity_poly.pdbx_seq_one_letter_code
_entity_poly.pdbx_strand_id
1 'polypeptide(L)'
;MGLFKRKKDKFALSAKELRRFDGKPIQYAVERIDGSEQVLGKNGGIIVLSDVIVVMCEAHEVFRCRIKGASVAELMSGNGVEISGVDDYTEKVRSVTAHYSYYRK
;
A
#
# COMPACT_ATOMS: atom_id res chain seq x y z
N MET A 1 25.26 0.87 31.49
CA MET A 1 24.02 0.09 31.23
C MET A 1 23.43 0.57 29.92
N GLY A 2 23.47 -0.27 28.88
CA GLY A 2 23.02 0.10 27.54
C GLY A 2 21.50 0.19 27.46
N LEU A 3 20.98 1.41 27.27
CA LEU A 3 19.59 1.61 26.87
C LEU A 3 19.47 1.30 25.38
N PHE A 4 19.15 0.04 25.06
CA PHE A 4 18.59 -0.31 23.77
C PHE A 4 17.21 0.37 23.65
N LYS A 5 17.19 1.58 23.09
CA LYS A 5 15.97 2.15 22.50
C LYS A 5 15.53 1.18 21.41
N ARG A 6 14.49 0.39 21.69
CA ARG A 6 13.73 -0.34 20.67
C ARG A 6 13.47 0.63 19.52
N LYS A 7 14.03 0.33 18.34
CA LYS A 7 13.74 1.06 17.11
C LYS A 7 12.22 1.01 16.94
N LYS A 8 11.53 2.14 17.12
CA LYS A 8 10.19 2.34 16.56
C LYS A 8 10.27 1.87 15.12
N ASP A 9 9.38 0.96 14.75
CA ASP A 9 9.21 0.41 13.41
C ASP A 9 9.45 1.49 12.35
N LYS A 10 10.65 1.49 11.77
CA LYS A 10 11.15 2.55 10.87
C LYS A 10 10.41 2.60 9.52
N PHE A 11 9.40 1.75 9.34
CA PHE A 11 8.69 1.55 8.09
C PHE A 11 7.16 1.59 8.22
N ALA A 12 6.62 1.77 9.43
CA ALA A 12 5.19 1.97 9.62
C ALA A 12 4.89 3.47 9.54
N LEU A 13 4.47 3.95 8.37
CA LEU A 13 3.97 5.31 8.19
C LEU A 13 2.84 5.57 9.20
N SER A 14 2.90 6.71 9.89
CA SER A 14 1.85 7.09 10.84
C SER A 14 0.53 7.28 10.10
N ALA A 15 -0.63 7.06 10.74
CA ALA A 15 -1.94 7.25 10.11
C ALA A 15 -2.12 8.63 9.45
N LYS A 16 -1.44 9.67 9.97
CA LYS A 16 -1.39 11.01 9.36
C LYS A 16 -0.62 11.06 8.04
N GLU A 17 0.43 10.26 7.89
CA GLU A 17 1.24 10.18 6.67
C GLU A 17 0.53 9.34 5.61
N LEU A 18 -0.19 8.30 6.03
CA LEU A 18 -0.99 7.46 5.15
C LEU A 18 -2.10 8.24 4.43
N ARG A 19 -2.68 9.25 5.10
CA ARG A 19 -3.64 10.18 4.48
C ARG A 19 -3.12 10.89 3.23
N ARG A 20 -1.80 10.97 3.00
CA ARG A 20 -1.24 11.55 1.77
C ARG A 20 -1.47 10.68 0.54
N PHE A 21 -1.73 9.38 0.73
CA PHE A 21 -2.04 8.44 -0.33
C PHE A 21 -3.54 8.36 -0.61
N ASP A 22 -4.37 8.84 0.32
CA ASP A 22 -5.82 8.87 0.16
C ASP A 22 -6.21 9.69 -1.07
N GLY A 23 -7.01 9.09 -1.95
CA GLY A 23 -7.47 9.71 -3.19
C GLY A 23 -6.39 9.82 -4.29
N LYS A 24 -5.19 9.25 -4.10
CA LYS A 24 -4.19 9.22 -5.20
C LYS A 24 -4.66 8.28 -6.31
N PRO A 25 -4.77 8.75 -7.56
CA PRO A 25 -5.10 7.89 -8.68
C PRO A 25 -3.93 6.97 -9.02
N ILE A 26 -4.23 5.73 -9.34
CA ILE A 26 -3.24 4.72 -9.74
C ILE A 26 -3.47 4.29 -11.18
N GLN A 27 -2.39 4.07 -11.92
CA GLN A 27 -2.47 3.54 -13.28
C GLN A 27 -2.69 2.04 -13.26
N TYR A 28 -2.00 1.33 -12.38
CA TYR A 28 -2.16 -0.10 -12.17
C TYR A 28 -1.64 -0.52 -10.80
N ALA A 29 -2.19 -1.62 -10.29
CA ALA A 29 -1.73 -2.29 -9.09
C ALA A 29 -1.15 -3.65 -9.47
N VAL A 30 -0.01 -3.99 -8.90
CA VAL A 30 0.62 -5.30 -9.03
C VAL A 30 0.75 -5.95 -7.66
N GLU A 31 0.62 -7.26 -7.61
CA GLU A 31 0.98 -8.06 -6.46
C GLU A 31 2.31 -8.74 -6.72
N ARG A 32 3.16 -8.80 -5.69
CA ARG A 32 4.39 -9.59 -5.70
C ARG A 32 4.18 -10.93 -5.02
N ILE A 33 4.24 -12.01 -5.80
CA ILE A 33 4.16 -13.41 -5.33
C ILE A 33 5.45 -14.12 -5.75
N ASP A 34 6.23 -14.63 -4.80
CA ASP A 34 7.46 -15.41 -5.05
C ASP A 34 8.46 -14.78 -6.04
N GLY A 35 8.51 -13.44 -6.08
CA GLY A 35 9.39 -12.69 -6.99
C GLY A 35 8.82 -12.41 -8.38
N SER A 36 7.64 -12.91 -8.69
CA SER A 36 6.86 -12.50 -9.86
C SER A 36 5.87 -11.39 -9.52
N GLU A 37 5.77 -10.41 -10.42
CA GLU A 37 4.75 -9.36 -10.35
C GLU A 37 3.54 -9.77 -11.18
N GLN A 38 2.36 -9.83 -10.56
CA GLN A 38 1.09 -10.10 -11.21
C GLN A 38 0.23 -8.84 -11.17
N VAL A 39 -0.25 -8.39 -12.33
CA VAL A 39 -1.14 -7.22 -12.39
C VAL A 39 -2.50 -7.61 -11.80
N LEU A 40 -2.91 -6.94 -10.72
CA LEU A 40 -4.21 -7.13 -10.09
C LEU A 40 -5.32 -6.36 -10.82
N GLY A 41 -4.99 -5.18 -11.34
CA GLY A 41 -5.95 -4.32 -12.04
C GLY A 41 -5.32 -3.02 -12.52
N LYS A 42 -6.05 -2.29 -13.37
CA LYS A 42 -5.64 -1.00 -13.94
C LYS A 42 -6.62 0.10 -13.55
N ASN A 43 -6.28 1.36 -13.83
CA ASN A 43 -7.11 2.55 -13.65
C ASN A 43 -7.90 2.56 -12.33
N GLY A 44 -7.23 2.98 -11.27
CA GLY A 44 -7.73 2.85 -9.92
C GLY A 44 -7.45 4.06 -9.04
N GLY A 45 -7.65 3.85 -7.74
CA GLY A 45 -7.26 4.78 -6.69
C GLY A 45 -6.89 4.07 -5.40
N ILE A 46 -6.12 4.76 -4.58
CA ILE A 46 -5.84 4.33 -3.20
C ILE A 46 -6.81 5.06 -2.28
N ILE A 47 -7.47 4.31 -1.41
CA ILE A 47 -8.34 4.84 -0.35
C ILE A 47 -7.72 4.48 0.99
N VAL A 48 -7.55 5.48 1.84
CA VAL A 48 -7.04 5.28 3.20
C VAL A 48 -8.12 5.71 4.18
N LEU A 49 -8.74 4.71 4.83
CA LEU A 49 -9.70 4.92 5.90
C LEU A 49 -8.98 4.99 7.25
N SER A 50 -9.74 5.15 8.34
CA SER A 50 -9.18 5.33 9.69
C SER A 50 -8.30 4.17 10.17
N ASP A 51 -8.61 2.94 9.77
CA ASP A 51 -7.96 1.71 10.23
C ASP A 51 -7.57 0.75 9.10
N VAL A 52 -8.01 1.01 7.86
CA VAL A 52 -7.77 0.16 6.69
C VAL A 52 -7.28 0.96 5.49
N ILE A 53 -6.49 0.30 4.64
CA ILE A 53 -6.09 0.78 3.32
C ILE A 53 -6.73 -0.13 2.29
N VAL A 54 -7.33 0.49 1.28
CA VAL A 54 -8.00 -0.19 0.18
C VAL A 54 -7.39 0.29 -1.13
N VAL A 55 -7.02 -0.65 -1.98
CA VAL A 55 -6.63 -0.37 -3.36
C VAL A 55 -7.79 -0.78 -4.24
N MET A 56 -8.33 0.17 -4.99
CA MET A 56 -9.40 -0.06 -5.95
C MET A 56 -8.88 0.08 -7.37
N CYS A 57 -9.30 -0.80 -8.27
CA CYS A 57 -9.04 -0.76 -9.70
C CYS A 57 -10.37 -0.97 -10.43
N GLU A 58 -10.64 -0.27 -11.54
CA GLU A 58 -11.80 -0.57 -12.42
C GLU A 58 -13.13 -0.86 -11.67
N ALA A 59 -13.44 -0.04 -10.66
CA ALA A 59 -14.62 -0.14 -9.79
C ALA A 59 -14.72 -1.39 -8.89
N HIS A 60 -13.63 -2.12 -8.65
CA HIS A 60 -13.56 -3.23 -7.70
C HIS A 60 -12.38 -3.08 -6.74
N GLU A 61 -12.54 -3.61 -5.53
CA GLU A 61 -11.46 -3.67 -4.53
C GLU A 61 -10.52 -4.83 -4.89
N VAL A 62 -9.26 -4.54 -5.20
CA VAL A 62 -8.25 -5.57 -5.53
C VAL A 62 -7.47 -6.02 -4.31
N PHE A 63 -7.40 -5.15 -3.30
CA PHE A 63 -6.64 -5.39 -2.08
C PHE A 63 -7.16 -4.54 -0.94
N ARG A 64 -7.27 -5.15 0.25
CA ARG A 64 -7.71 -4.48 1.47
C ARG A 64 -6.92 -5.02 2.65
N CYS A 65 -6.26 -4.15 3.41
CA CYS A 65 -5.53 -4.55 4.61
C CYS A 65 -5.72 -3.56 5.76
N ARG A 66 -5.59 -4.05 6.98
CA ARG A 66 -5.57 -3.20 8.18
C ARG A 66 -4.23 -2.49 8.31
N ILE A 67 -4.26 -1.20 8.63
CA ILE A 67 -3.06 -0.37 8.89
C ILE A 67 -2.26 -0.97 10.05
N LYS A 68 -2.95 -1.52 11.05
CA LYS A 68 -2.32 -2.15 12.22
C LYS A 68 -1.62 -3.45 11.80
N GLY A 69 -0.30 -3.36 11.60
CA GLY A 69 0.53 -4.49 11.16
C GLY A 69 0.80 -4.52 9.65
N ALA A 70 0.27 -3.56 8.89
CA ALA A 70 0.68 -3.34 7.51
C ALA A 70 1.95 -2.47 7.45
N SER A 71 2.78 -2.73 6.45
CA SER A 71 3.92 -1.91 6.06
C SER A 71 3.54 -1.14 4.80
N VAL A 72 3.79 0.16 4.81
CA VAL A 72 3.50 1.04 3.67
C VAL A 72 4.75 1.84 3.39
N ALA A 73 5.26 1.73 2.17
CA ALA A 73 6.49 2.39 1.75
C ALA A 73 6.30 3.03 0.38
N GLU A 74 6.63 4.31 0.24
CA GLU A 74 6.67 4.93 -1.09
C GLU A 74 7.88 4.39 -1.88
N LEU A 75 7.69 4.12 -3.17
CA LEU A 75 8.78 3.67 -4.03
C LEU A 75 9.86 4.76 -4.11
N MET A 76 11.14 4.37 -4.20
CA MET A 76 12.26 5.32 -4.34
C MET A 76 12.13 6.23 -5.57
N SER A 77 11.47 5.74 -6.61
CA SER A 77 11.13 6.48 -7.83
C SER A 77 10.04 7.54 -7.62
N GLY A 78 9.34 7.55 -6.49
CA GLY A 78 8.21 8.46 -6.19
C GLY A 78 6.96 8.22 -7.05
N ASN A 79 6.96 7.18 -7.89
CA ASN A 79 5.91 6.88 -8.85
C ASN A 79 4.88 5.85 -8.35
N GLY A 80 4.92 5.48 -7.07
CA GLY A 80 4.01 4.52 -6.50
C GLY A 80 4.27 4.27 -5.03
N VAL A 81 3.46 3.38 -4.46
CA VAL A 81 3.55 2.94 -3.06
C VAL A 81 3.41 1.43 -2.98
N GLU A 82 4.28 0.81 -2.20
CA GLU A 82 4.21 -0.59 -1.83
C GLU A 82 3.45 -0.71 -0.49
N ILE A 83 2.45 -1.58 -0.48
CA ILE A 83 1.58 -1.86 0.66
C ILE A 83 1.64 -3.36 0.92
N SER A 84 2.22 -3.75 2.05
CA SER A 84 2.32 -5.14 2.47
C SER A 84 1.51 -5.35 3.75
N GLY A 85 0.64 -6.34 3.77
CA GLY A 85 -0.18 -6.60 4.95
C GLY A 85 -0.99 -7.89 4.81
N VAL A 86 -1.69 -8.22 5.88
CA VAL A 86 -2.68 -9.30 5.85
C VAL A 86 -3.90 -8.77 5.10
N ASP A 87 -4.22 -9.45 4.01
CA ASP A 87 -5.37 -9.13 3.18
C ASP A 87 -6.66 -9.66 3.84
N ASP A 88 -7.69 -8.82 3.92
CA ASP A 88 -8.95 -9.11 4.62
C ASP A 88 -9.80 -10.16 3.87
N TYR A 89 -9.55 -10.36 2.56
CA TYR A 89 -10.28 -11.32 1.73
C TYR A 89 -9.64 -12.71 1.74
N THR A 90 -8.32 -12.78 1.73
CA THR A 90 -7.57 -14.04 1.61
C THR A 90 -6.94 -14.52 2.91
N GLU A 91 -6.94 -13.67 3.95
CA GLU A 91 -6.26 -13.88 5.25
C GLU A 91 -4.75 -14.18 5.14
N LYS A 92 -4.16 -13.91 3.98
CA LYS A 92 -2.74 -14.14 3.69
C LYS A 92 -1.99 -12.81 3.68
N VAL A 93 -0.70 -12.89 3.99
CA VAL A 93 0.21 -11.75 3.82
C VAL A 93 0.43 -11.58 2.32
N ARG A 94 -0.01 -10.44 1.78
CA ARG A 94 0.16 -10.05 0.38
C ARG A 94 0.93 -8.74 0.33
N SER A 95 1.69 -8.56 -0.75
CA SER A 95 2.45 -7.34 -1.02
C SER A 95 1.98 -6.77 -2.34
N VAL A 96 1.34 -5.61 -2.28
CA VAL A 96 0.73 -4.93 -3.43
C VAL A 96 1.43 -3.61 -3.66
N THR A 97 1.95 -3.43 -4.86
CA THR A 97 2.55 -2.19 -5.32
C THR A 97 1.57 -1.46 -6.22
N ALA A 98 1.18 -0.28 -5.80
CA ALA A 98 0.27 0.59 -6.53
C ALA A 98 1.07 1.70 -7.23
N HIS A 99 1.08 1.68 -8.57
CA HIS A 99 1.76 2.68 -9.39
C HIS A 99 0.84 3.87 -9.64
N TYR A 100 1.27 5.07 -9.28
CA TYR A 100 0.49 6.30 -9.46
C TYR A 100 0.24 6.58 -10.95
N SER A 101 -0.93 7.11 -11.24
CA SER A 101 -1.23 7.65 -12.57
C SER A 101 -0.47 8.96 -12.74
N TYR A 102 0.49 8.98 -13.66
CA TYR A 102 1.29 10.16 -13.95
C TYR A 102 0.45 11.16 -14.75
N TYR A 103 -0.31 12.01 -14.05
CA TYR A 103 -0.97 13.14 -14.67
C TYR A 103 0.09 14.21 -14.99
N ARG A 104 0.64 14.18 -16.21
CA ARG A 104 1.28 15.37 -16.80
C ARG A 104 0.19 16.44 -16.88
N LYS A 105 0.24 17.41 -15.97
CA LYS A 105 -0.55 18.63 -16.06
C LYS A 105 0.13 19.60 -17.01
#